data_AF-A0A7Y2TD58-F1
#
_entry.id   AF-A0A7Y2TD58-F1
#
_cell.length_a   1.000
_cell.length_b   1.000
_cell.length_c   1.000
_cell.angle_alpha   90.00
_cell.angle_beta   90.00
_cell.angle_gamma   90.00
#
_symmetry.space_group_name_H-M   'P 1'
#
loop_
_entity.id
_entity.type
_entity.pdbx_description
1 polymer ?
#
loop_
_entity_poly.entity_id
_entity_poly.type
_entity_poly.pdbx_seq_one_letter_code
_entity_poly.pdbx_strand_id
1 'polypeptide(L)'
;MKSNSGDPLYIHIILYVAIAILTVILIKVAIIDPKDVVAVEKYNKNESRLRMDNIKEAQIIYQRKHGNFTDNLDGLISFIKNDPFVDSIVNSFDSLTMRSANPFSPLSHGEFTPESLKFTPKSNAMYVLQIDTSVAIDTTVNRRGRVVKVDTTIEYGTRYYLEDPDGYGTIGDLDNEALKNTASWE
;
A
#
# COMPACT_ATOMS: atom_id res chain seq x y z
N MET A 1 62.03 43.54 19.66
CA MET A 1 60.74 44.12 19.24
C MET A 1 59.97 43.06 18.48
N LYS A 2 58.73 42.79 18.87
CA LYS A 2 57.86 41.72 18.39
C LYS A 2 56.92 42.28 17.30
N SER A 3 56.52 41.42 16.37
CA SER A 3 55.56 41.63 15.25
C SER A 3 56.14 42.39 14.04
N ASN A 4 55.91 42.02 12.77
CA ASN A 4 54.83 41.27 12.13
C ASN A 4 55.41 40.31 11.06
N SER A 5 55.22 39.01 11.22
CA SER A 5 55.29 38.10 10.08
C SER A 5 53.96 38.24 9.36
N GLY A 6 53.94 38.93 8.22
CA GLY A 6 52.75 39.06 7.39
C GLY A 6 52.27 37.66 7.01
N ASP A 7 51.04 37.32 7.40
CA ASP A 7 50.44 36.03 7.11
C ASP A 7 50.52 35.75 5.60
N PRO A 8 51.05 34.59 5.16
CA PRO A 8 51.10 34.25 3.76
C PRO A 8 49.68 34.17 3.21
N LEU A 9 49.37 35.02 2.22
CA LEU A 9 48.06 35.12 1.56
C LEU A 9 47.50 33.76 1.10
N TYR A 10 48.39 32.81 0.76
CA TYR A 10 48.05 31.42 0.43
C TYR A 10 47.33 30.66 1.55
N ILE A 11 47.69 30.90 2.82
CA ILE A 11 47.03 30.28 3.98
C ILE A 11 45.58 30.74 4.08
N HIS A 12 45.33 32.04 3.87
CA HIS A 12 43.97 32.58 3.88
C HIS A 12 43.13 32.04 2.71
N ILE A 13 43.72 31.89 1.50
CA ILE A 13 43.02 31.29 0.36
C ILE A 13 42.62 29.85 0.66
N ILE A 14 43.54 29.01 1.16
CA ILE A 14 43.23 27.62 1.51
C ILE A 14 42.15 27.57 2.60
N LEU A 15 42.25 28.45 3.61
CA LEU A 15 41.26 28.52 4.68
C LEU A 15 39.88 28.91 4.15
N TYR A 16 39.78 29.91 3.27
CA TYR A 16 38.50 30.29 2.67
C TYR A 16 37.92 29.19 1.78
N VAL A 17 38.75 28.46 1.04
CA VAL A 17 38.31 27.30 0.26
C VAL A 17 37.81 26.19 1.19
N ALA A 18 38.53 25.88 2.26
CA ALA A 18 38.11 24.89 3.25
C ALA A 18 36.78 25.28 3.93
N ILE A 19 36.63 26.55 4.31
CA ILE A 19 35.37 27.08 4.87
C ILE A 19 34.23 26.96 3.85
N ALA A 20 34.47 27.30 2.58
CA ALA A 20 33.44 27.20 1.54
C ALA A 20 32.97 25.74 1.34
N ILE A 21 33.90 24.79 1.25
CA ILE A 21 33.58 23.36 1.13
C ILE A 21 32.81 22.87 2.37
N LEU A 22 33.28 23.19 3.58
CA LEU A 22 32.61 22.83 4.82
C LEU A 22 31.19 23.42 4.92
N THR A 23 31.00 24.65 4.45
CA THR A 23 29.69 25.32 4.43
C THR A 23 28.72 24.58 3.50
N VAL A 24 29.17 24.15 2.32
CA VAL A 24 28.35 23.35 1.39
C VAL A 24 27.98 22.00 1.99
N ILE A 25 28.92 21.31 2.64
CA ILE A 25 28.67 20.03 3.31
C ILE A 25 27.64 20.20 4.43
N LEU A 26 27.77 21.24 5.25
CA LEU A 26 26.83 21.56 6.34
C LEU A 26 25.42 21.80 5.81
N ILE A 27 25.26 22.58 4.74
CA ILE A 27 23.94 22.84 4.14
C ILE A 27 23.32 21.53 3.64
N LYS A 28 24.11 20.67 2.98
CA LYS A 28 23.61 19.40 2.45
C LYS A 28 23.11 18.48 3.57
N VAL A 29 23.96 18.22 4.57
CA VAL A 29 23.64 17.27 5.66
C VAL A 29 22.57 17.82 6.60
N ALA A 30 22.57 19.12 6.87
CA ALA A 30 21.64 19.71 7.83
C ALA A 30 20.25 20.00 7.25
N ILE A 31 20.12 20.23 5.95
CA ILE A 31 18.88 20.73 5.35
C ILE A 31 18.37 19.86 4.20
N ILE A 32 19.23 19.44 3.28
CA ILE A 32 18.79 18.76 2.06
C ILE A 32 18.44 17.30 2.36
N ASP A 33 19.38 16.55 2.94
CA ASP A 33 19.20 15.13 3.27
C ASP A 33 17.93 14.86 4.14
N PRO A 34 17.65 15.62 5.21
CA PRO A 34 16.43 15.38 5.99
C PRO A 34 15.14 15.74 5.23
N LYS A 35 15.17 16.73 4.33
CA LYS A 35 13.99 17.08 3.52
C LYS A 35 13.67 15.99 2.51
N ASP A 36 14.69 15.43 1.88
CA ASP A 36 14.53 14.38 0.88
C ASP A 36 13.97 13.10 1.51
N VAL A 37 14.46 12.71 2.69
CA VAL A 37 13.94 11.54 3.43
C VAL A 37 12.47 11.73 3.80
N VAL A 38 12.09 12.91 4.32
CA VAL A 38 10.69 13.20 4.67
C VAL A 38 9.79 13.25 3.44
N ALA A 39 10.28 13.78 2.32
CA ALA A 39 9.52 13.82 1.07
C ALA A 39 9.25 12.43 0.51
N VAL A 40 10.26 11.56 0.50
CA VAL A 40 10.13 10.15 0.07
C VAL A 40 9.17 9.40 1.00
N GLU A 41 9.27 9.58 2.31
CA GLU A 41 8.38 8.92 3.27
C GLU A 41 6.92 9.37 3.10
N LYS A 42 6.70 10.68 2.89
CA LYS A 42 5.37 11.22 2.61
C LYS A 42 4.81 10.71 1.30
N TYR A 43 5.64 10.61 0.26
CA TYR A 43 5.27 10.04 -1.03
C TYR A 43 4.84 8.58 -0.87
N ASN A 44 5.68 7.74 -0.25
CA ASN A 44 5.40 6.32 -0.05
C ASN A 44 4.13 6.09 0.77
N LYS A 45 3.94 6.87 1.84
CA LYS A 45 2.74 6.83 2.67
C LYS A 45 1.48 7.16 1.88
N ASN A 46 1.52 8.23 1.09
CA ASN A 46 0.36 8.65 0.27
C ASN A 46 0.06 7.62 -0.82
N GLU A 47 1.10 7.18 -1.53
CA GLU A 47 0.99 6.19 -2.60
C GLU A 47 0.44 4.86 -2.07
N SER A 48 0.90 4.42 -0.90
CA SER A 48 0.40 3.18 -0.29
C SER A 48 -1.07 3.29 0.10
N ARG A 49 -1.47 4.41 0.70
CA ARG A 49 -2.88 4.66 1.04
C ARG A 49 -3.79 4.68 -0.19
N LEU A 50 -3.35 5.31 -1.28
CA LEU A 50 -4.08 5.30 -2.55
C LEU A 50 -4.23 3.88 -3.11
N ARG A 51 -3.17 3.06 -3.03
CA ARG A 51 -3.24 1.64 -3.42
C ARG A 51 -4.20 0.85 -2.53
N MET A 52 -4.16 1.07 -1.21
CA MET A 52 -5.06 0.43 -0.27
C MET A 52 -6.53 0.84 -0.48
N ASP A 53 -6.80 2.12 -0.76
CA ASP A 53 -8.14 2.60 -1.11
C ASP A 53 -8.64 1.95 -2.40
N ASN A 54 -7.76 1.79 -3.40
CA ASN A 54 -8.10 1.07 -4.62
C ASN A 54 -8.34 -0.44 -4.38
N ILE A 55 -7.61 -1.07 -3.45
CA ILE A 55 -7.88 -2.45 -3.02
C ILE A 55 -9.24 -2.54 -2.31
N LYS A 56 -9.56 -1.59 -1.43
CA LYS A 56 -10.88 -1.49 -0.77
C LYS A 56 -12.00 -1.42 -1.79
N GLU A 57 -11.91 -0.53 -2.78
CA GLU A 57 -12.91 -0.42 -3.85
C GLU A 57 -13.00 -1.71 -4.68
N ALA A 58 -11.87 -2.33 -5.01
CA ALA A 58 -11.86 -3.61 -5.70
C ALA A 58 -12.56 -4.72 -4.89
N GLN A 59 -12.34 -4.77 -3.58
CA GLN A 59 -13.00 -5.72 -2.68
C GLN A 59 -14.51 -5.49 -2.63
N ILE A 60 -14.97 -4.24 -2.56
CA ILE A 60 -16.39 -3.90 -2.59
C ILE A 60 -17.02 -4.37 -3.90
N ILE A 61 -16.36 -4.17 -5.05
CA ILE A 61 -16.85 -4.64 -6.34
C ILE A 61 -16.88 -6.16 -6.40
N TYR A 62 -15.83 -6.82 -5.90
CA TYR A 62 -15.75 -8.27 -5.84
C TYR A 62 -16.88 -8.87 -4.99
N GLN A 63 -17.13 -8.28 -3.82
CA GLN A 63 -18.24 -8.67 -2.93
C GLN A 63 -19.59 -8.46 -3.59
N ARG A 64 -19.81 -7.35 -4.32
CA ARG A 64 -21.08 -7.12 -5.05
C ARG A 64 -21.38 -8.22 -6.06
N LYS A 65 -20.36 -8.82 -6.68
CA LYS A 65 -20.52 -9.89 -7.66
C LYS A 65 -20.63 -11.29 -7.02
N HIS A 66 -19.76 -11.60 -6.07
CA HIS A 66 -19.60 -12.96 -5.52
C HIS A 66 -20.28 -13.17 -4.17
N GLY A 67 -20.72 -12.11 -3.50
CA GLY A 67 -21.31 -12.13 -2.16
C GLY A 67 -20.29 -12.09 -1.00
N ASN A 68 -19.05 -12.50 -1.25
CA ASN A 68 -17.98 -12.60 -0.24
C ASN A 68 -16.73 -11.82 -0.69
N PHE A 69 -15.82 -11.54 0.26
CA PHE A 69 -14.51 -10.96 -0.03
C PHE A 69 -13.50 -12.05 -0.45
N THR A 70 -12.36 -11.62 -1.00
CA THR A 70 -11.24 -12.52 -1.32
C THR A 70 -10.00 -12.17 -0.51
N ASP A 71 -9.23 -13.18 -0.12
CA ASP A 71 -7.89 -13.06 0.47
C ASP A 71 -6.78 -13.13 -0.59
N ASN A 72 -7.12 -13.52 -1.83
CA ASN A 72 -6.16 -13.68 -2.90
C ASN A 72 -6.04 -12.40 -3.73
N LEU A 73 -5.01 -11.63 -3.43
CA LEU A 73 -4.74 -10.37 -4.10
C LEU A 73 -4.42 -10.52 -5.60
N ASP A 74 -3.75 -11.60 -6.01
CA ASP A 74 -3.52 -11.88 -7.44
C ASP A 74 -4.83 -12.19 -8.18
N GLY A 75 -5.73 -12.94 -7.52
CA GLY A 75 -7.07 -13.20 -8.02
C GLY A 75 -7.88 -11.91 -8.15
N LEU A 76 -7.79 -11.02 -7.17
CA LEU A 76 -8.43 -9.70 -7.19
C LEU A 76 -7.91 -8.84 -8.35
N ILE A 77 -6.60 -8.80 -8.57
CA ILE A 77 -6.00 -8.05 -9.70
C ILE A 77 -6.50 -8.62 -11.04
N SER A 78 -6.51 -9.94 -11.19
CA SER A 78 -7.02 -10.59 -12.41
C SER A 78 -8.49 -10.27 -12.64
N PHE A 79 -9.29 -10.21 -11.57
CA PHE A 79 -10.69 -9.81 -11.62
C PHE A 79 -10.84 -8.36 -12.11
N ILE A 80 -10.07 -7.42 -11.56
CA ILE A 80 -10.11 -6.01 -12.02
C ILE A 80 -9.72 -5.89 -13.50
N LYS A 81 -8.73 -6.66 -13.96
CA LYS A 81 -8.19 -6.55 -15.32
C LYS A 81 -9.07 -7.18 -16.40
N ASN A 82 -9.72 -8.30 -16.09
CA ASN A 82 -10.29 -9.17 -17.12
C ASN A 82 -11.81 -9.32 -17.02
N ASP A 83 -12.44 -8.85 -15.94
CA ASP A 83 -13.85 -9.11 -15.70
C ASP A 83 -14.76 -8.07 -16.37
N PRO A 84 -15.68 -8.48 -17.25
CA PRO A 84 -16.59 -7.55 -17.93
C PRO A 84 -17.48 -6.75 -16.96
N PHE A 85 -17.74 -7.29 -15.76
CA PHE A 85 -18.49 -6.57 -14.74
C PHE A 85 -17.74 -5.32 -14.26
N VAL A 86 -16.44 -5.44 -14.05
CA VAL A 86 -15.59 -4.31 -13.63
C VAL A 86 -15.52 -3.28 -14.75
N ASP A 87 -15.33 -3.72 -15.99
CA ASP A 87 -15.34 -2.84 -17.17
C ASP A 87 -16.66 -2.05 -17.27
N SER A 88 -17.79 -2.68 -16.98
CA SER A 88 -19.10 -2.01 -17.00
C SER A 88 -19.21 -0.91 -15.94
N ILE A 89 -18.63 -1.13 -14.74
CA ILE A 89 -18.64 -0.16 -13.65
C ILE A 89 -17.70 1.00 -13.96
N VAL A 90 -16.47 0.69 -14.38
CA VAL A 90 -15.45 1.71 -14.69
C VAL A 90 -15.89 2.63 -15.83
N ASN A 91 -16.54 2.07 -16.86
CA ASN A 91 -17.05 2.83 -17.99
C ASN A 91 -18.47 3.39 -17.77
N SER A 92 -19.10 3.11 -16.63
CA SER A 92 -20.42 3.64 -16.35
C SER A 92 -20.37 5.16 -16.09
N PHE A 93 -21.40 5.84 -16.57
CA PHE A 93 -21.61 7.26 -16.34
C PHE A 93 -22.80 7.45 -15.43
N ASP A 94 -22.61 8.26 -14.39
CA ASP A 94 -23.72 8.68 -13.54
C ASP A 94 -24.59 9.67 -14.32
N SER A 95 -25.82 9.24 -14.64
CA SER A 95 -26.78 10.02 -15.42
C SER A 95 -27.23 11.30 -14.72
N LEU A 96 -27.09 11.37 -13.38
CA LEU A 96 -27.46 12.55 -12.59
C LEU A 96 -26.35 13.59 -12.54
N THR A 97 -25.10 13.15 -12.36
CA THR A 97 -23.95 14.07 -12.20
C THR A 97 -23.13 14.27 -13.47
N MET A 98 -23.40 13.49 -14.52
CA MET A 98 -22.63 13.43 -15.78
C MET A 98 -21.13 13.18 -15.57
N ARG A 99 -20.76 12.51 -14.47
CA ARG A 99 -19.38 12.15 -14.15
C ARG A 99 -19.14 10.67 -14.38
N SER A 100 -17.87 10.32 -14.63
CA SER A 100 -17.44 8.92 -14.62
C SER A 100 -17.70 8.35 -13.23
N ALA A 101 -18.34 7.18 -13.18
CA ALA A 101 -18.58 6.43 -11.95
C ALA A 101 -17.41 5.49 -11.62
N ASN A 102 -16.22 5.74 -12.19
CA ASN A 102 -15.02 4.96 -11.89
C ASN A 102 -14.68 5.08 -10.39
N PRO A 103 -14.72 3.97 -9.63
CA PRO A 103 -14.43 3.98 -8.20
C PRO A 103 -12.93 4.10 -7.89
N PHE A 104 -12.05 3.86 -8.87
CA PHE A 104 -10.61 3.87 -8.66
C PHE A 104 -10.03 5.28 -8.69
N SER A 105 -9.18 5.55 -7.71
CA SER A 105 -8.44 6.81 -7.60
C SER A 105 -7.10 6.73 -8.34
N PRO A 106 -6.68 7.80 -9.04
CA PRO A 106 -5.38 7.86 -9.69
C PRO A 106 -4.26 7.78 -8.65
N LEU A 107 -3.19 7.08 -9.00
CA LEU A 107 -1.99 6.95 -8.17
C LEU A 107 -1.14 8.23 -8.25
N SER A 108 -0.13 8.36 -7.38
CA SER A 108 0.71 9.56 -7.30
C SER A 108 1.50 9.83 -8.59
N HIS A 109 1.63 8.85 -9.47
CA HIS A 109 2.29 8.94 -10.77
C HIS A 109 1.34 9.22 -11.95
N GLY A 110 0.03 9.31 -11.71
CA GLY A 110 -0.97 9.84 -12.65
C GLY A 110 -2.10 8.88 -12.98
N GLU A 111 -1.82 7.62 -13.27
CA GLU A 111 -2.82 6.63 -13.69
C GLU A 111 -2.90 5.45 -12.73
N PHE A 112 -4.09 4.87 -12.61
CA PHE A 112 -4.29 3.64 -11.86
C PHE A 112 -3.89 2.45 -12.74
N THR A 113 -2.94 1.64 -12.25
CA THR A 113 -2.58 0.37 -12.86
C THR A 113 -2.92 -0.76 -11.90
N PRO A 114 -3.73 -1.77 -12.29
CA PRO A 114 -4.11 -2.84 -11.37
C PRO A 114 -2.92 -3.60 -10.77
N GLU A 115 -1.79 -3.68 -11.48
CA GLU A 115 -0.59 -4.36 -10.99
C GLU A 115 0.12 -3.62 -9.86
N SER A 116 -0.10 -2.31 -9.71
CA SER A 116 0.49 -1.54 -8.61
C SER A 116 -0.08 -1.96 -7.25
N LEU A 117 -1.23 -2.63 -7.23
CA LEU A 117 -1.88 -3.10 -6.00
C LEU A 117 -1.14 -4.27 -5.35
N LYS A 118 -0.22 -4.92 -6.08
CA LYS A 118 0.45 -6.11 -5.58
C LYS A 118 1.47 -5.83 -4.50
N PHE A 119 2.20 -4.73 -4.63
CA PHE A 119 3.36 -4.44 -3.81
C PHE A 119 3.31 -3.04 -3.23
N THR A 120 3.90 -2.88 -2.05
CA THR A 120 4.06 -1.58 -1.40
C THR A 120 5.13 -0.74 -2.08
N PRO A 121 5.00 0.59 -2.10
CA PRO A 121 5.98 1.46 -2.77
C PRO A 121 7.33 1.53 -2.04
N LYS A 122 7.40 1.24 -0.73
CA LYS A 122 8.63 1.37 0.07
C LYS A 122 9.43 0.07 0.14
N SER A 123 8.87 -1.00 0.68
CA SER A 123 9.58 -2.28 0.81
C SER A 123 9.38 -3.22 -0.37
N ASN A 124 8.42 -2.94 -1.27
CA ASN A 124 8.00 -3.84 -2.33
C ASN A 124 7.49 -5.19 -1.77
N ALA A 125 7.01 -5.18 -0.53
CA ALA A 125 6.35 -6.32 0.09
C ALA A 125 4.89 -6.38 -0.36
N MET A 126 4.28 -7.57 -0.26
CA MET A 126 2.86 -7.73 -0.58
C MET A 126 1.99 -7.22 0.57
N TYR A 127 0.84 -6.62 0.23
CA TYR A 127 -0.16 -6.27 1.24
C TYR A 127 -0.70 -7.54 1.92
N VAL A 128 -0.92 -7.45 3.23
CA VAL A 128 -1.50 -8.53 4.01
C VAL A 128 -3.01 -8.41 3.92
N LEU A 129 -3.64 -9.35 3.24
CA LEU A 129 -5.08 -9.40 3.04
C LEU A 129 -5.61 -10.67 3.71
N GLN A 130 -6.56 -10.49 4.62
CA GLN A 130 -7.18 -11.56 5.41
C GLN A 130 -8.69 -11.44 5.31
N ILE A 131 -9.38 -12.57 5.38
CA ILE A 131 -10.85 -12.64 5.41
C ILE A 131 -11.30 -13.55 6.55
N ASP A 132 -12.52 -13.37 7.03
CA ASP A 132 -13.14 -14.21 8.05
C ASP A 132 -13.54 -15.58 7.47
N THR A 133 -12.54 -16.43 7.19
CA THR A 133 -12.79 -17.80 6.72
C THR A 133 -12.96 -18.74 7.89
N SER A 134 -14.02 -19.55 7.87
CA SER A 134 -14.15 -20.71 8.75
C SER A 134 -13.90 -22.00 7.95
N VAL A 135 -13.09 -22.90 8.51
CA VAL A 135 -12.72 -24.18 7.88
C VAL A 135 -13.17 -25.32 8.79
N ALA A 136 -14.09 -26.13 8.30
CA ALA A 136 -14.53 -27.35 8.96
C ALA A 136 -13.91 -28.57 8.26
N ILE A 137 -13.20 -29.40 9.04
CA ILE A 137 -12.56 -30.62 8.53
C ILE A 137 -13.28 -31.82 9.15
N ASP A 138 -13.93 -32.61 8.32
CA ASP A 138 -14.53 -33.88 8.71
C ASP A 138 -13.68 -35.04 8.19
N THR A 139 -13.36 -35.98 9.08
CA THR A 139 -12.55 -37.16 8.72
C THR A 139 -13.37 -38.42 8.91
N THR A 140 -13.64 -39.12 7.81
CA THR A 140 -14.31 -40.42 7.86
C THR A 140 -13.27 -41.51 8.10
N VAL A 141 -13.42 -42.26 9.20
CA VAL A 141 -12.49 -43.31 9.63
C VAL A 141 -13.14 -44.70 9.47
N ASN A 142 -12.39 -45.69 8.97
CA ASN A 142 -12.90 -47.06 8.86
C ASN A 142 -12.87 -47.80 10.21
N ARG A 143 -13.50 -48.99 10.25
CA ARG A 143 -13.50 -49.89 11.43
C ARG A 143 -12.11 -50.32 11.92
N ARG A 144 -11.05 -50.13 11.14
CA ARG A 144 -9.65 -50.43 11.50
C ARG A 144 -8.87 -49.18 11.95
N GLY A 145 -9.53 -48.04 12.14
CA GLY A 145 -8.90 -46.80 12.59
C GLY A 145 -8.12 -46.05 11.51
N ARG A 146 -8.25 -46.40 10.23
CA ARG A 146 -7.59 -45.66 9.12
C ARG A 146 -8.54 -44.63 8.53
N VAL A 147 -8.05 -43.40 8.33
CA VAL A 147 -8.77 -42.32 7.65
C VAL A 147 -8.99 -42.71 6.19
N VAL A 148 -10.25 -42.73 5.76
CA VAL A 148 -10.67 -43.09 4.40
C VAL A 148 -10.94 -41.85 3.56
N LYS A 149 -11.48 -40.80 4.19
CA LYS A 149 -11.85 -39.56 3.51
C LYS A 149 -11.65 -38.39 4.45
N VAL A 150 -11.16 -37.29 3.90
CA VAL A 150 -11.11 -35.99 4.56
C VAL A 150 -11.95 -35.05 3.71
N ASP A 151 -13.06 -34.59 4.26
CA ASP A 151 -13.92 -33.58 3.65
C ASP A 151 -13.60 -32.23 4.30
N THR A 152 -13.32 -31.21 3.48
CA THR A 152 -13.01 -29.86 3.94
C THR A 152 -14.06 -28.91 3.40
N THR A 153 -14.83 -28.29 4.30
CA THR A 153 -15.79 -27.24 3.97
C THR A 153 -15.19 -25.90 4.36
N ILE A 154 -15.03 -25.00 3.39
CA ILE A 154 -14.51 -23.65 3.57
C ILE A 154 -15.68 -22.69 3.40
N GLU A 155 -16.05 -21.98 4.45
CA GLU A 155 -17.04 -20.90 4.39
C GLU A 155 -16.30 -19.57 4.48
N TYR A 156 -16.28 -18.85 3.35
CA TYR A 156 -15.76 -17.48 3.28
C TYR A 156 -16.81 -16.54 3.86
N GLY A 157 -16.42 -15.75 4.87
CA GLY A 157 -17.31 -14.76 5.45
C GLY A 157 -17.37 -13.45 4.68
N THR A 158 -17.93 -12.44 5.35
CA THR A 158 -18.29 -11.14 4.75
C THR A 158 -17.44 -10.01 5.31
N ARG A 159 -16.25 -10.31 5.86
CA ARG A 159 -15.33 -9.33 6.44
C ARG A 159 -13.93 -9.55 5.89
N TYR A 160 -13.17 -8.48 5.82
CA TYR A 160 -11.77 -8.53 5.43
C TYR A 160 -10.97 -7.53 6.25
N TYR A 161 -9.67 -7.79 6.29
CA TYR A 161 -8.67 -6.94 6.89
C TYR A 161 -7.50 -6.81 5.93
N LEU A 162 -7.12 -5.57 5.65
CA LEU A 162 -6.02 -5.20 4.78
C LEU A 162 -5.00 -4.41 5.59
N GLU A 163 -3.76 -4.86 5.59
CA GLU A 163 -2.65 -4.22 6.29
C GLU A 163 -1.49 -3.94 5.35
N ASP A 164 -0.91 -2.76 5.51
CA ASP A 164 0.34 -2.40 4.88
C ASP A 164 1.53 -2.90 5.72
N PRO A 165 2.40 -3.79 5.19
CA PRO A 165 3.59 -4.26 5.90
C PRO A 165 4.59 -3.14 6.25
N ASP A 166 4.52 -1.99 5.58
CA ASP A 166 5.36 -0.81 5.89
C ASP A 166 4.79 0.07 7.01
N GLY A 167 3.59 -0.26 7.52
CA GLY A 167 2.96 0.42 8.66
C GLY A 167 2.26 1.74 8.32
N TYR A 168 1.86 1.95 7.05
CA TYR A 168 1.17 3.18 6.64
C TYR A 168 -0.33 3.24 6.94
N GLY A 169 -0.89 2.11 7.36
CA GLY A 169 -2.24 1.99 7.91
C GLY A 169 -2.86 0.62 7.68
N THR A 170 -4.13 0.52 8.07
CA THR A 170 -4.96 -0.67 7.90
C THR A 170 -6.34 -0.27 7.36
N ILE A 171 -7.03 -1.20 6.69
CA ILE A 171 -8.42 -1.06 6.26
C ILE A 171 -9.18 -2.30 6.70
N GLY A 172 -10.37 -2.10 7.26
CA GLY A 172 -11.23 -3.21 7.64
C GLY A 172 -10.93 -3.76 9.02
N ASP A 173 -11.78 -4.69 9.45
CA ASP A 173 -11.68 -5.41 10.72
C ASP A 173 -12.39 -6.76 10.55
N LEU A 174 -11.81 -7.82 11.12
CA LEU A 174 -12.40 -9.16 11.12
C LEU A 174 -13.46 -9.32 12.22
N ASP A 175 -13.35 -8.54 13.29
CA ASP A 175 -14.21 -8.68 14.46
C ASP A 175 -15.42 -7.73 14.43
N ASN A 176 -15.27 -6.56 13.81
CA ASN A 176 -16.29 -5.52 13.80
C ASN A 176 -16.84 -5.21 12.41
N GLU A 177 -18.12 -5.55 12.18
CA GLU A 177 -18.79 -5.30 10.90
C GLU A 177 -18.88 -3.81 10.54
N ALA A 178 -18.96 -2.91 11.52
CA ALA A 178 -19.06 -1.48 11.27
C ALA A 178 -17.76 -0.89 10.68
N LEU A 179 -16.62 -1.55 10.91
CA LEU A 179 -15.29 -1.08 10.49
C LEU A 179 -14.79 -1.75 9.20
N LYS A 180 -15.58 -2.64 8.58
CA LYS A 180 -15.15 -3.48 7.44
C LYS A 180 -14.62 -2.74 6.22
N ASN A 181 -14.96 -1.46 6.03
CA ASN A 181 -14.47 -0.62 4.93
C ASN A 181 -13.86 0.69 5.45
N THR A 182 -13.55 0.77 6.74
CA THR A 182 -13.00 1.98 7.35
C THR A 182 -11.48 1.94 7.25
N ALA A 183 -10.89 3.01 6.72
CA ALA A 183 -9.45 3.16 6.70
C ALA A 183 -8.96 3.76 8.02
N SER A 184 -7.79 3.31 8.51
CA SER A 184 -7.23 3.77 9.79
C SER A 184 -6.76 5.23 9.79
N TRP A 185 -6.88 5.92 8.66
CA TRP A 185 -6.43 7.30 8.45
C TRP A 185 -7.54 8.25 8.00
N GLU A 186 -8.77 7.74 7.86
CA GLU A 186 -9.99 8.55 7.74
C GLU A 186 -10.42 9.06 9.11
#